data_AF-B5VWS6-F1
#
_entry.id   AF-B5VWS6-F1
#
_cell.length_a   1.000
_cell.length_b   1.000
_cell.length_c   1.000
_cell.angle_alpha   90.00
_cell.angle_beta   90.00
_cell.angle_gamma   90.00
#
_symmetry.space_group_name_H-M   'P 1'
#
loop_
_entity.id
_entity.type
_entity.pdbx_description
1 polymer ?
#
loop_
_entity_poly.entity_id
_entity_poly.type
_entity_poly.pdbx_seq_one_letter_code
_entity_poly.pdbx_strand_id
1 'polypeptide(L)'
;MNWRGTTTVRDRIFACLPYMLPLMYGVQFGRFLLTQFPILQIILIPVAPLMAIFQSIPFAGLIVFFLLYLLVVRNENIPHFIRFNAMQSILLNIIILGCSLILGIIPLQGFIQETLFNMIFLGVLASVSYGIVQSIRGQYAEIPTISDAVYMQVR
;
A
#
# COMPACT_ATOMS: atom_id res chain seq x y z
N MET A 1 -27.56 13.74 4.95
CA MET A 1 -26.55 12.76 4.50
C MET A 1 -25.75 12.31 5.72
N ASN A 2 -26.38 11.59 6.65
CA ASN A 2 -25.88 11.44 8.03
C ASN A 2 -25.50 9.98 8.38
N TRP A 3 -24.66 9.35 7.55
CA TRP A 3 -24.14 7.99 7.79
C TRP A 3 -22.62 7.99 8.01
N ARG A 4 -22.09 8.93 8.79
CA ARG A 4 -20.67 8.95 9.16
C ARG A 4 -20.57 8.94 10.68
N GLY A 5 -20.43 7.74 11.24
CA GLY A 5 -19.93 7.59 12.61
C GLY A 5 -18.61 8.37 12.73
N THR A 6 -18.42 9.07 13.83
CA THR A 6 -17.18 9.82 14.09
C THR A 6 -16.00 8.86 14.01
N THR A 7 -15.09 9.06 13.05
CA THR A 7 -13.87 8.25 12.93
C THR A 7 -13.03 8.42 14.18
N THR A 8 -12.95 7.36 14.99
CA THR A 8 -12.22 7.40 16.26
C THR A 8 -10.71 7.41 15.99
N VAL A 9 -9.91 7.81 16.98
CA VAL A 9 -8.44 7.74 16.87
C VAL A 9 -7.98 6.31 16.59
N ARG A 10 -8.67 5.32 17.17
CA ARG A 10 -8.43 3.90 16.91
C ARG A 10 -8.61 3.58 15.42
N ASP A 11 -9.72 3.99 14.83
CA ASP A 11 -10.02 3.71 13.41
C ASP A 11 -8.98 4.33 12.48
N ARG A 12 -8.48 5.52 12.81
CA ARG A 12 -7.42 6.21 12.04
C ARG A 12 -6.11 5.42 12.06
N ILE A 13 -5.71 4.91 13.22
CA ILE A 13 -4.50 4.09 13.36
C ILE A 13 -4.66 2.79 12.56
N PHE A 14 -5.78 2.07 12.75
CA PHE A 14 -6.02 0.82 12.02
C PHE A 14 -6.18 1.01 10.51
N ALA A 15 -6.69 2.15 10.04
CA ALA A 15 -6.77 2.48 8.62
C ALA A 15 -5.39 2.74 7.98
N CYS A 16 -4.38 3.14 8.76
CA CYS A 16 -3.02 3.34 8.25
C CYS A 16 -2.27 2.01 8.04
N LEU A 17 -2.53 1.01 8.89
CA LEU A 17 -1.77 -0.25 8.91
C LEU A 17 -1.78 -1.00 7.56
N PRO A 18 -2.92 -1.12 6.84
CA PRO A 18 -2.94 -1.80 5.55
C PRO A 18 -1.93 -1.23 4.55
N TYR A 19 -1.68 0.09 4.55
CA TYR A 19 -0.76 0.72 3.58
C TYR A 19 0.70 0.29 3.75
N MET A 20 1.06 -0.38 4.86
CA MET A 20 2.37 -1.01 4.99
C MET A 20 2.59 -2.11 3.95
N LEU A 21 1.53 -2.82 3.53
CA LEU A 21 1.61 -3.89 2.54
C LEU A 21 2.16 -3.42 1.17
N PRO A 22 1.50 -2.47 0.47
CA PRO A 22 2.00 -1.94 -0.79
C PRO A 22 3.34 -1.22 -0.62
N LEU A 23 3.61 -0.62 0.54
CA LEU A 23 4.92 -0.02 0.80
C LEU A 23 6.04 -1.06 0.79
N MET A 24 5.88 -2.17 1.51
CA MET A 24 6.85 -3.27 1.54
C MET A 24 7.12 -3.84 0.15
N TYR A 25 6.07 -4.06 -0.65
CA TYR A 25 6.19 -4.51 -2.03
C TYR A 25 6.80 -3.44 -2.95
N GLY A 26 6.55 -2.16 -2.68
CA GLY A 26 7.10 -1.05 -3.43
C GLY A 26 8.62 -0.88 -3.27
N VAL A 27 9.19 -1.27 -2.12
CA VAL A 27 10.62 -1.07 -1.82
C VAL A 27 11.54 -1.66 -2.90
N GLN A 28 11.16 -2.79 -3.50
CA GLN A 28 11.98 -3.43 -4.55
C GLN A 28 12.22 -2.51 -5.77
N PHE A 29 11.27 -1.62 -6.08
CA PHE A 29 11.39 -0.65 -7.17
C PHE A 29 12.28 0.53 -6.78
N GLY A 30 12.44 0.80 -5.47
CA GLY A 30 13.26 1.90 -4.97
C GLY A 30 14.76 1.65 -5.02
N ARG A 31 15.22 0.46 -5.45
CA ARG A 31 16.63 0.06 -5.34
C ARG A 31 17.60 1.10 -5.91
N PHE A 32 17.31 1.67 -7.08
CA PHE A 32 18.21 2.61 -7.74
C PHE A 32 18.21 3.95 -6.98
N LEU A 33 17.03 4.53 -6.77
CA LEU A 33 16.85 5.78 -6.04
C LEU A 33 17.48 5.74 -4.63
N LEU A 34 17.30 4.64 -3.89
CA LEU A 34 17.81 4.47 -2.53
C LEU A 34 19.33 4.25 -2.48
N THR A 35 19.93 3.70 -3.54
CA THR A 35 21.40 3.61 -3.65
C THR A 35 22.03 4.95 -4.02
N GLN A 36 21.37 5.72 -4.87
CA GLN A 36 21.83 7.06 -5.28
C GLN A 36 21.66 8.09 -4.17
N PHE A 37 20.58 7.99 -3.39
CA PHE A 37 20.27 8.89 -2.28
C PHE A 37 20.05 8.11 -0.97
N PRO A 38 21.13 7.67 -0.30
CA PRO A 38 21.03 6.86 0.93
C PRO A 38 20.23 7.52 2.05
N ILE A 39 20.17 8.85 2.10
CA ILE A 39 19.37 9.60 3.07
C ILE A 39 17.87 9.24 3.02
N LEU A 40 17.36 8.83 1.84
CA LEU A 40 15.96 8.44 1.67
C LEU A 40 15.64 7.09 2.32
N GLN A 41 16.64 6.28 2.66
CA GLN A 41 16.45 5.01 3.37
C GLN A 41 15.89 5.21 4.78
N ILE A 42 16.00 6.42 5.35
CA ILE A 42 15.38 6.77 6.65
C ILE A 42 13.86 6.55 6.62
N ILE A 43 13.21 6.74 5.47
CA ILE A 43 11.77 6.53 5.28
C ILE A 43 11.39 5.06 5.51
N LEU A 44 12.33 4.13 5.30
CA LEU A 44 12.12 2.69 5.45
C LEU A 44 12.34 2.18 6.88
N ILE A 45 12.91 2.99 7.79
CA ILE A 45 13.18 2.59 9.19
C ILE A 45 11.92 2.04 9.89
N PRO A 46 10.73 2.68 9.79
CA PRO A 46 9.52 2.17 10.45
C PRO A 46 9.06 0.82 9.91
N VAL A 47 9.40 0.51 8.66
CA VAL A 47 8.95 -0.69 7.93
C VAL A 47 9.98 -1.82 8.02
N ALA A 48 11.25 -1.50 8.29
CA ALA A 48 12.35 -2.45 8.40
C ALA A 48 12.07 -3.69 9.27
N PRO A 49 11.58 -3.57 10.53
CA PRO A 49 11.31 -4.75 11.34
C PRO A 49 10.20 -5.62 10.74
N LEU A 50 9.18 -4.99 10.14
CA LEU A 50 8.10 -5.71 9.48
C LEU A 50 8.60 -6.44 8.24
N MET A 51 9.48 -5.82 7.44
CA MET A 51 10.10 -6.47 6.27
C MET A 51 10.92 -7.71 6.66
N ALA A 52 11.66 -7.66 7.76
CA ALA A 52 12.45 -8.80 8.22
C ALA A 52 11.56 -10.02 8.55
N ILE A 53 10.39 -9.78 9.18
CA ILE A 53 9.39 -10.82 9.45
C ILE A 53 8.74 -11.28 8.14
N PHE A 54 8.45 -10.35 7.25
CA PHE A 54 7.79 -10.66 5.98
C PHE A 54 8.65 -11.56 5.08
N GLN A 55 9.95 -11.33 5.07
CA GLN A 55 10.91 -12.09 4.26
C GLN A 55 11.22 -13.47 4.85
N SER A 56 11.00 -13.68 6.16
CA SER A 56 11.24 -14.98 6.80
C SER A 56 10.10 -15.98 6.58
N ILE A 57 8.92 -15.52 6.18
CA ILE A 57 7.74 -16.35 5.97
C ILE A 57 7.49 -16.52 4.45
N PRO A 58 7.51 -17.75 3.92
CA PRO A 58 7.13 -18.00 2.53
C PRO A 58 5.71 -17.49 2.25
N PHE A 59 5.52 -16.79 1.13
CA PHE A 59 4.22 -16.24 0.72
C PHE A 59 3.57 -15.29 1.73
N ALA A 60 4.33 -14.67 2.66
CA ALA A 60 3.78 -13.75 3.67
C ALA A 60 2.86 -12.67 3.06
N GLY A 61 3.25 -12.16 1.90
CA GLY A 61 2.45 -11.29 1.04
C GLY A 61 1.05 -11.75 0.75
N LEU A 62 0.95 -12.95 0.22
CA LEU A 62 -0.31 -13.58 -0.15
C LEU A 62 -1.14 -13.89 1.11
N ILE A 63 -0.48 -14.33 2.18
CA ILE A 63 -1.13 -14.58 3.47
C ILE A 63 -1.75 -13.28 4.01
N VAL A 64 -0.98 -12.19 4.08
CA VAL A 64 -1.47 -10.90 4.57
C VAL A 64 -2.55 -10.31 3.67
N PHE A 65 -2.45 -10.48 2.35
CA PHE A 65 -3.52 -10.13 1.42
C PHE A 65 -4.84 -10.84 1.79
N PHE A 66 -4.80 -12.17 1.98
CA PHE A 66 -6.01 -12.93 2.35
C PHE A 66 -6.53 -12.57 3.73
N LEU A 67 -5.65 -12.34 4.70
CA LEU A 67 -6.05 -11.90 6.04
C LEU A 67 -6.75 -10.55 6.01
N LEU A 68 -6.16 -9.55 5.31
CA LEU A 68 -6.80 -8.24 5.16
C LEU A 68 -8.14 -8.35 4.42
N TYR A 69 -8.21 -9.15 3.35
CA TYR A 69 -9.44 -9.26 2.60
C TYR A 69 -10.56 -9.97 3.38
N LEU A 70 -10.28 -11.15 3.94
CA LEU A 70 -11.28 -11.99 4.59
C LEU A 70 -11.67 -11.47 5.97
N LEU A 71 -10.69 -11.03 6.78
CA LEU A 71 -10.94 -10.61 8.16
C LEU A 71 -11.31 -9.14 8.29
N VAL A 72 -10.79 -8.28 7.39
CA VAL A 72 -11.03 -6.84 7.44
C VAL A 72 -12.10 -6.43 6.44
N VAL A 73 -11.82 -6.55 5.14
CA VAL A 73 -12.70 -5.99 4.09
C VAL A 73 -14.09 -6.63 4.08
N ARG A 74 -14.17 -7.96 4.23
CA ARG A 74 -15.43 -8.72 4.21
C ARG A 74 -16.20 -8.71 5.53
N ASN A 75 -15.63 -8.17 6.60
CA ASN A 75 -16.27 -8.18 7.92
C ASN A 75 -17.07 -6.88 8.14
N GLU A 76 -18.39 -6.96 8.03
CA GLU A 76 -19.31 -5.83 8.21
C GLU A 76 -19.30 -5.22 9.63
N ASN A 77 -18.77 -5.95 10.63
CA ASN A 77 -18.61 -5.40 11.99
C ASN A 77 -17.48 -4.37 12.07
N ILE A 78 -16.57 -4.35 11.09
CA ILE A 78 -15.49 -3.38 11.04
C ILE A 78 -16.00 -2.08 10.39
N PRO A 79 -15.67 -0.91 10.94
CA PRO A 79 -16.05 0.37 10.36
C PRO A 79 -15.71 0.47 8.88
N HIS A 80 -16.67 0.95 8.09
CA HIS A 80 -16.51 1.14 6.64
C HIS A 80 -15.22 1.91 6.28
N PHE A 81 -14.83 2.89 7.10
CA PHE A 81 -13.58 3.64 6.94
C PHE A 81 -12.33 2.75 6.92
N ILE A 82 -12.22 1.77 7.83
CA ILE A 82 -11.07 0.86 7.89
C ILE A 82 -11.12 -0.08 6.68
N ARG A 83 -12.31 -0.60 6.35
CA ARG A 83 -12.53 -1.50 5.21
C ARG A 83 -12.15 -0.84 3.88
N PHE A 84 -12.52 0.43 3.71
CA PHE A 84 -12.15 1.24 2.55
C PHE A 84 -10.63 1.33 2.39
N ASN A 85 -9.92 1.80 3.43
CA ASN A 85 -8.46 1.97 3.38
C ASN A 85 -7.74 0.62 3.20
N ALA A 86 -8.25 -0.45 3.83
CA ALA A 86 -7.74 -1.81 3.64
C ALA A 86 -7.89 -2.28 2.18
N MET A 87 -9.07 -2.09 1.60
CA MET A 87 -9.32 -2.45 0.20
C MET A 87 -8.47 -1.61 -0.76
N GLN A 88 -8.31 -0.31 -0.48
CA GLN A 88 -7.45 0.56 -1.29
C GLN A 88 -5.99 0.12 -1.28
N SER A 89 -5.48 -0.24 -0.10
CA SER A 89 -4.14 -0.81 0.04
C SER A 89 -3.99 -2.13 -0.73
N ILE A 90 -5.01 -3.00 -0.66
CA ILE A 90 -5.04 -4.26 -1.43
C ILE A 90 -4.96 -3.99 -2.94
N LEU A 91 -5.75 -3.05 -3.47
CA LEU A 91 -5.71 -2.71 -4.89
C LEU A 91 -4.37 -2.13 -5.31
N LEU A 92 -3.79 -1.23 -4.50
CA LEU A 92 -2.42 -0.73 -4.73
C LEU A 92 -1.43 -1.89 -4.79
N ASN A 93 -1.51 -2.84 -3.87
CA ASN A 93 -0.63 -4.00 -3.86
C ASN A 93 -0.78 -4.88 -5.11
N ILE A 94 -2.01 -5.07 -5.61
CA ILE A 94 -2.26 -5.80 -6.86
C ILE A 94 -1.59 -5.08 -8.04
N ILE A 95 -1.69 -3.75 -8.13
CA ILE A 95 -1.06 -2.96 -9.18
C ILE A 95 0.47 -3.13 -9.14
N ILE A 96 1.06 -3.01 -7.95
CA ILE A 96 2.51 -3.15 -7.73
C ILE A 96 2.99 -4.56 -8.13
N LEU A 97 2.24 -5.60 -7.72
CA LEU A 97 2.52 -6.98 -8.11
C LEU A 97 2.43 -7.14 -9.64
N GLY A 98 1.41 -6.56 -10.27
CA GLY A 98 1.27 -6.55 -11.73
C GLY A 98 2.46 -5.91 -12.42
N CYS A 99 2.91 -4.74 -11.96
CA CYS A 99 4.13 -4.09 -12.45
C CYS A 99 5.35 -5.00 -12.30
N SER A 100 5.49 -5.69 -11.15
CA SER A 100 6.61 -6.59 -10.89
C SER A 100 6.64 -7.76 -11.87
N LEU A 101 5.47 -8.35 -12.16
CA LEU A 101 5.36 -9.47 -13.09
C LEU A 101 5.66 -9.04 -14.52
N ILE A 102 5.09 -7.91 -14.97
CA ILE A 102 5.30 -7.37 -16.32
C ILE A 102 6.78 -6.99 -16.52
N LEU A 103 7.40 -6.33 -15.56
CA LEU A 103 8.80 -5.91 -15.67
C LEU A 103 9.77 -7.08 -15.49
N GLY A 104 9.34 -8.18 -14.87
CA GLY A 104 10.12 -9.42 -14.76
C GLY A 104 10.27 -10.19 -16.07
N ILE A 105 9.33 -10.02 -17.01
CA ILE A 105 9.37 -10.70 -18.33
C ILE A 105 10.02 -9.83 -19.42
N ILE A 106 10.11 -8.52 -19.22
CA ILE A 106 10.73 -7.60 -20.19
C ILE A 106 12.21 -7.42 -19.84
N PRO A 107 13.15 -7.68 -20.76
CA PRO A 107 14.58 -7.50 -20.51
C PRO A 107 14.98 -6.02 -20.56
N LEU A 108 14.55 -5.25 -19.56
CA LEU A 108 14.93 -3.84 -19.42
C LEU A 108 16.33 -3.71 -18.84
N GLN A 109 17.11 -2.77 -19.37
CA GLN A 109 18.47 -2.50 -18.90
C GLN A 109 18.80 -1.00 -18.92
N GLY A 110 19.79 -0.62 -18.12
CA GLY A 110 20.32 0.74 -18.07
C GLY A 110 19.28 1.78 -17.65
N PHE A 111 19.36 2.96 -18.27
CA PHE A 111 18.57 4.14 -17.91
C PHE A 111 17.05 3.92 -17.96
N ILE A 112 16.56 3.09 -18.89
CA ILE A 112 15.12 2.81 -19.03
C ILE A 112 14.60 2.05 -17.81
N GLN A 113 15.34 1.02 -17.37
CA GLN A 113 14.99 0.24 -16.19
C GLN A 113 14.98 1.11 -14.94
N GLU A 114 16.03 1.92 -14.78
CA GLU A 114 16.17 2.83 -13.65
C GLU A 114 15.02 3.84 -13.58
N THR A 115 14.70 4.49 -14.70
CA THR A 115 13.63 5.49 -14.77
C THR A 115 12.27 4.89 -14.43
N LEU A 116 11.95 3.72 -14.97
CA LEU A 116 10.67 3.04 -14.69
C LEU A 116 10.57 2.60 -13.23
N PHE A 117 11.64 2.02 -12.69
CA PHE A 117 11.66 1.59 -11.28
C PHE A 117 11.51 2.78 -10.34
N ASN A 118 12.23 3.88 -10.60
CA ASN A 118 12.12 5.10 -9.82
C ASN A 118 10.72 5.72 -9.93
N MET A 119 10.12 5.76 -11.12
CA MET A 119 8.76 6.26 -11.34
C MET A 119 7.74 5.45 -10.53
N ILE A 120 7.82 4.12 -10.58
CA ILE A 120 6.92 3.23 -9.83
C ILE A 120 7.12 3.44 -8.33
N PHE A 121 8.36 3.47 -7.85
CA PHE A 121 8.66 3.66 -6.44
C PHE A 121 8.12 4.99 -5.90
N LEU A 122 8.33 6.08 -6.63
CA LEU A 122 7.80 7.39 -6.26
C LEU A 122 6.27 7.41 -6.30
N GLY A 123 5.65 6.75 -7.28
CA GLY A 123 4.19 6.59 -7.34
C GLY A 123 3.62 5.81 -6.15
N VAL A 124 4.30 4.74 -5.71
CA VAL A 124 3.93 3.99 -4.51
C VAL A 124 4.09 4.85 -3.27
N LEU A 125 5.23 5.51 -3.10
CA LEU A 125 5.47 6.40 -1.96
C LEU A 125 4.42 7.51 -1.87
N ALA A 126 4.09 8.16 -3.00
CA ALA A 126 3.08 9.20 -3.06
C ALA A 126 1.69 8.66 -2.69
N SER A 127 1.29 7.52 -3.26
CA SER A 127 -0.02 6.91 -3.00
C SER A 127 -0.17 6.44 -1.55
N VAL A 128 0.86 5.79 -1.01
CA VAL A 128 0.89 5.29 0.38
C VAL A 128 0.92 6.46 1.36
N SER A 129 1.79 7.45 1.16
CA SER A 129 1.88 8.61 2.04
C SER A 129 0.58 9.40 2.05
N TYR A 130 -0.04 9.61 0.88
CA TYR A 130 -1.35 10.24 0.78
C TYR A 130 -2.43 9.46 1.53
N GLY A 131 -2.48 8.13 1.34
CA GLY A 131 -3.40 7.25 2.06
C GLY A 131 -3.26 7.33 3.59
N ILE A 132 -2.02 7.28 4.08
CA ILE A 132 -1.71 7.39 5.50
C ILE A 132 -2.08 8.77 6.05
N VAL A 133 -1.70 9.86 5.37
CA VAL A 133 -1.99 11.22 5.83
C VAL A 133 -3.50 11.46 5.90
N GLN A 134 -4.26 11.01 4.91
CA GLN A 134 -5.72 11.13 4.92
C GLN A 134 -6.35 10.24 5.99
N SER A 135 -5.82 9.02 6.20
CA SER A 135 -6.23 8.14 7.29
C SER A 135 -6.06 8.79 8.67
N ILE A 136 -4.91 9.44 8.93
CA ILE A 136 -4.62 10.17 10.17
C ILE A 136 -5.58 11.35 10.35
N ARG A 137 -5.93 12.03 9.26
CA ARG A 137 -6.93 13.11 9.26
C ARG A 137 -8.36 12.62 9.44
N GLY A 138 -8.60 11.30 9.37
CA GLY A 138 -9.93 10.69 9.42
C GLY A 138 -10.75 10.95 8.15
N GLN A 139 -10.08 11.21 7.03
CA GLN A 139 -10.66 11.47 5.72
C GLN A 139 -10.41 10.28 4.80
N TYR A 140 -11.33 10.05 3.86
CA TYR A 140 -11.14 9.03 2.83
C TYR A 140 -10.05 9.50 1.86
N ALA A 141 -9.11 8.61 1.54
CA ALA A 141 -8.07 8.89 0.56
C ALA A 141 -8.64 8.70 -0.84
N GLU A 142 -8.82 9.79 -1.58
CA GLU A 142 -9.33 9.76 -2.96
C GLU A 142 -8.17 9.67 -3.94
N ILE A 143 -7.67 8.45 -4.18
CA ILE A 143 -6.68 8.17 -5.23
C ILE A 143 -7.46 7.92 -6.53
N PRO A 144 -7.26 8.74 -7.58
CA PRO A 144 -8.00 8.61 -8.84
C PRO A 144 -8.01 7.18 -9.36
N THR A 145 -9.13 6.72 -9.90
CA THR A 145 -9.38 5.35 -10.41
C THR A 145 -9.38 4.23 -9.38
N ILE A 146 -8.50 4.29 -8.37
CA ILE A 146 -8.40 3.25 -7.34
C ILE A 146 -9.54 3.39 -6.34
N SER A 147 -9.84 4.61 -5.87
CA SER A 147 -10.92 4.84 -4.91
C SER A 147 -12.29 4.46 -5.48
N ASP A 148 -12.55 4.76 -6.75
CA ASP A 148 -13.77 4.35 -7.44
C ASP A 148 -13.92 2.82 -7.44
N ALA A 149 -12.82 2.11 -7.75
CA ALA A 149 -12.79 0.64 -7.68
C ALA A 149 -13.00 0.12 -6.26
N VAL A 150 -12.49 0.80 -5.23
CA VAL A 150 -12.73 0.45 -3.82
C VAL A 150 -14.22 0.57 -3.48
N TYR A 151 -14.87 1.68 -3.85
CA TYR A 151 -16.30 1.89 -3.59
C TYR A 151 -17.18 0.82 -4.26
N MET A 152 -16.76 0.26 -5.39
CA MET A 152 -17.45 -0.87 -6.02
C MET A 152 -17.35 -2.17 -5.23
N GLN A 153 -16.26 -2.38 -4.47
CA GLN A 153 -16.01 -3.61 -3.74
C GLN A 153 -16.48 -3.56 -2.28
N VAL A 154 -16.39 -2.40 -1.64
CA VAL A 154 -16.83 -2.16 -0.27
C VAL A 154 -18.20 -1.48 -0.33
N ARG A 155 -19.26 -2.30 -0.39
CA ARG A 155 -20.65 -1.85 -0.23
C ARG A 155 -21.07 -1.89 1.22
#